data_AF-A0A521Q955-F1
#
_entry.id   AF-A0A521Q955-F1
#
_cell.length_a   1.000
_cell.length_b   1.000
_cell.length_c   1.000
_cell.angle_alpha   90.00
_cell.angle_beta   90.00
_cell.angle_gamma   90.00
#
_symmetry.space_group_name_H-M   'P 1'
#
loop_
_entity.id
_entity.type
_entity.pdbx_description
1 polymer ?
#
loop_
_entity_poly.entity_id
_entity_poly.type
_entity_poly.pdbx_seq_one_letter_code
_entity_poly.pdbx_strand_id
1 'polypeptide(L)'
;MKEIAQEVVKYLQENLLATIVIVVVAGFAATQTVVHGKKGSPVLYLIVGLLGSFLGQFAVRYFGIKEILDQVSEFRILFDFLSAYVGAFVVASLIHFIKPI
;
A
#
# COMPACT_ATOMS: atom_id res chain seq x y z
N MET A 1 0.84 -1.68 -18.89
CA MET A 1 0.37 -0.73 -17.85
C MET A 1 -1.08 -0.95 -17.43
N LYS A 2 -2.06 -0.86 -18.35
CA LYS A 2 -3.49 -1.08 -18.04
C LYS A 2 -3.78 -2.48 -17.50
N GLU A 3 -3.19 -3.50 -18.12
CA GLU A 3 -3.36 -4.91 -17.71
C GLU A 3 -2.85 -5.15 -16.28
N ILE A 4 -1.66 -4.62 -15.96
CA ILE A 4 -1.07 -4.72 -14.61
C ILE A 4 -1.98 -4.07 -13.57
N ALA A 5 -2.53 -2.89 -13.87
CA ALA A 5 -3.47 -2.21 -12.97
C ALA A 5 -4.73 -3.04 -12.72
N GLN A 6 -5.29 -3.68 -13.76
CA GLN A 6 -6.43 -4.57 -13.63
C GLN A 6 -6.10 -5.82 -12.80
N GLU A 7 -4.90 -6.39 -12.99
CA GLU A 7 -4.43 -7.53 -12.22
C GLU A 7 -4.27 -7.19 -10.73
N VAL A 8 -3.75 -6.00 -10.41
CA VAL A 8 -3.67 -5.50 -9.04
C VAL A 8 -5.06 -5.38 -8.43
N VAL A 9 -6.00 -4.74 -9.12
CA VAL A 9 -7.37 -4.59 -8.60
C VAL A 9 -8.00 -5.94 -8.34
N LYS A 10 -7.86 -6.88 -9.29
CA LYS A 10 -8.36 -8.24 -9.15
C LYS A 10 -7.75 -8.93 -7.93
N TYR A 11 -6.44 -8.86 -7.76
CA TYR A 11 -5.74 -9.44 -6.62
C TYR A 11 -6.19 -8.88 -5.27
N LEU A 12 -6.35 -7.56 -5.19
CA LEU A 12 -6.83 -6.88 -3.98
C LEU A 12 -8.26 -7.28 -3.63
N GLN A 13 -9.10 -7.51 -4.64
CA GLN A 13 -10.48 -8.00 -4.47
C GLN A 13 -10.53 -9.47 -4.04
N GLU A 14 -9.69 -10.33 -4.62
CA GLU A 14 -9.60 -11.74 -4.23
C GLU A 14 -9.14 -11.91 -2.77
N ASN A 15 -8.31 -10.99 -2.27
CA ASN A 15 -7.77 -11.00 -0.91
C ASN A 15 -8.38 -9.90 -0.02
N LEU A 16 -9.67 -9.59 -0.21
CA LEU A 16 -10.32 -8.40 0.34
C LEU A 16 -10.09 -8.19 1.85
N LEU A 17 -10.25 -9.24 2.66
CA LEU A 17 -10.05 -9.15 4.11
C LEU A 17 -8.62 -8.76 4.49
N ALA A 18 -7.63 -9.41 3.88
CA ALA A 18 -6.22 -9.09 4.09
C ALA A 18 -5.90 -7.68 3.59
N THR A 19 -6.42 -7.31 2.41
CA THR A 19 -6.30 -5.97 1.84
C THR A 19 -6.82 -4.90 2.78
N ILE A 20 -8.01 -5.08 3.38
CA ILE A 20 -8.57 -4.09 4.31
C ILE A 20 -7.66 -3.89 5.52
N VAL A 21 -7.20 -4.98 6.13
CA VAL A 21 -6.29 -4.92 7.28
C VAL A 21 -4.99 -4.21 6.90
N ILE A 22 -4.39 -4.58 5.78
CA ILE A 22 -3.14 -3.99 5.27
C ILE A 22 -3.34 -2.50 4.99
N VAL A 23 -4.42 -2.11 4.32
CA VAL A 23 -4.74 -0.70 4.01
C VAL A 23 -4.79 0.14 5.28
N VAL A 24 -5.50 -0.33 6.32
CA VAL A 24 -5.62 0.42 7.58
C VAL A 24 -4.26 0.55 8.26
N VAL A 25 -3.55 -0.56 8.42
CA VAL A 25 -2.29 -0.58 9.17
C VAL A 25 -1.18 0.17 8.41
N ALA A 26 -1.02 -0.08 7.12
CA ALA A 26 -0.02 0.57 6.29
C ALA A 26 -0.29 2.07 6.14
N GLY A 27 -1.56 2.47 5.93
CA GLY A 27 -1.96 3.86 5.83
C GLY A 27 -1.74 4.64 7.12
N PHE A 28 -2.09 4.05 8.27
CA PHE A 28 -1.80 4.63 9.57
C PHE A 28 -0.29 4.77 9.82
N ALA A 29 0.46 3.68 9.64
CA ALA A 29 1.90 3.65 9.89
C ALA A 29 2.64 4.67 9.01
N ALA A 30 2.39 4.68 7.70
CA ALA A 30 3.01 5.61 6.77
C ALA A 30 2.71 7.07 7.10
N THR A 31 1.46 7.39 7.43
CA THR A 31 1.07 8.77 7.76
C THR A 31 1.75 9.23 9.05
N GLN A 32 1.86 8.36 10.06
CA GLN A 32 2.56 8.68 11.30
C GLN A 32 4.06 8.88 11.09
N THR A 33 4.69 8.06 10.25
CA THR A 33 6.11 8.21 9.87
C THR A 33 6.36 9.57 9.21
N VAL A 34 5.51 10.01 8.29
CA VAL A 34 5.70 11.28 7.56
C VAL A 34 5.39 12.50 8.43
N VAL A 35 4.30 12.44 9.19
CA VAL A 35 3.77 13.60 9.93
C VAL A 35 4.37 13.72 11.34
N HIS A 36 5.26 12.81 11.74
CA HIS A 36 5.96 12.81 13.03
C HIS A 36 5.02 12.96 14.23
N GLY A 37 3.86 12.30 14.19
CA GLY A 37 2.93 12.24 15.33
C GLY A 37 1.95 13.41 15.49
N LYS A 38 1.80 14.32 14.53
CA LYS A 38 0.66 15.26 14.57
C LYS A 38 -0.66 14.51 14.31
N LYS A 39 -1.77 15.06 14.84
CA LYS A 39 -3.12 14.48 14.69
C LYS A 39 -3.49 14.34 13.21
N GLY A 40 -3.32 13.14 12.64
CA GLY A 40 -3.82 12.81 11.32
C GLY A 40 -5.30 12.43 11.35
N SER A 41 -5.99 12.66 10.23
CA SER A 41 -7.39 12.28 10.05
C SER A 41 -7.51 10.78 9.74
N PRO A 42 -8.41 10.02 10.41
CA PRO A 42 -8.66 8.62 10.08
C PRO A 42 -9.02 8.39 8.61
N VAL A 43 -9.74 9.33 8.00
CA VAL A 43 -10.11 9.27 6.57
C VAL A 43 -8.87 9.36 5.69
N LEU A 44 -7.91 10.19 6.05
CA LEU A 44 -6.67 10.33 5.31
C LEU A 44 -5.85 9.04 5.36
N TYR A 45 -5.78 8.37 6.52
CA TYR A 45 -5.07 7.10 6.65
C TYR A 45 -5.62 6.05 5.68
N LEU A 46 -6.95 5.99 5.52
CA LEU A 46 -7.58 5.07 4.57
C LEU A 46 -7.23 5.41 3.12
N ILE A 47 -7.27 6.68 2.74
CA ILE A 47 -6.90 7.12 1.38
C ILE A 47 -5.44 6.78 1.08
N VAL A 48 -4.53 7.12 2.01
CA VAL A 48 -3.10 6.82 1.91
C VAL A 48 -2.87 5.31 1.80
N GLY A 49 -3.55 4.52 2.64
CA GLY A 49 -3.45 3.06 2.64
C GLY A 49 -3.97 2.43 1.35
N LEU A 50 -5.09 2.91 0.81
CA LEU A 50 -5.68 2.40 -0.45
C LEU A 50 -4.76 2.68 -1.63
N LEU A 51 -4.34 3.94 -1.79
CA LEU A 51 -3.44 4.35 -2.86
C LEU A 51 -2.07 3.67 -2.70
N GLY A 52 -1.57 3.56 -1.48
CA GLY A 52 -0.32 2.90 -1.17
C GLY A 52 -0.32 1.41 -1.46
N SER A 53 -1.39 0.70 -1.08
CA SER A 53 -1.56 -0.73 -1.38
C SER A 53 -1.64 -0.98 -2.88
N PHE A 54 -2.39 -0.14 -3.61
CA PHE A 54 -2.43 -0.21 -5.07
C PHE A 54 -1.05 0.04 -5.68
N LEU A 55 -0.38 1.11 -5.29
CA LEU A 55 0.91 1.51 -5.85
C LEU A 55 2.02 0.48 -5.54
N GLY A 56 2.03 -0.07 -4.32
CA GLY A 56 2.94 -1.13 -3.91
C GLY A 56 2.75 -2.41 -4.70
N GLN A 57 1.51 -2.89 -4.82
CA GLN A 57 1.18 -4.07 -5.60
C GLN A 57 1.40 -3.88 -7.10
N PHE A 58 1.20 -2.66 -7.60
CA PHE A 58 1.52 -2.28 -8.96
C PHE A 58 3.02 -2.36 -9.23
N ALA A 59 3.85 -1.81 -8.33
CA ALA A 59 5.30 -1.89 -8.44
C ALA A 59 5.79 -3.34 -8.43
N VAL A 60 5.28 -4.18 -7.53
CA VAL A 60 5.63 -5.61 -7.44
C VAL A 60 5.41 -6.33 -8.77
N ARG A 61 4.28 -6.09 -9.44
CA ARG A 61 3.98 -6.71 -10.74
C ARG A 61 4.75 -6.06 -11.88
N TYR A 62 4.87 -4.73 -11.87
CA TYR A 62 5.57 -3.99 -12.91
C TYR A 62 7.05 -4.35 -12.98
N PHE A 63 7.70 -4.59 -11.84
CA PHE A 63 9.11 -4.99 -11.77
C PHE A 63 9.32 -6.52 -11.84
N GLY A 64 8.27 -7.32 -12.07
CA GLY A 64 8.39 -8.78 -12.17
C GLY A 64 8.69 -9.50 -10.83
N ILE A 65 8.57 -8.82 -9.69
CA ILE A 65 8.87 -9.37 -8.36
C ILE A 65 7.80 -10.38 -7.92
N LYS A 66 6.59 -10.31 -8.50
CA LYS A 66 5.50 -11.24 -8.21
C LYS A 66 5.92 -12.72 -8.31
N GLU A 67 6.67 -13.09 -9.35
CA GLU A 67 7.08 -14.49 -9.58
C GLU A 67 8.00 -15.00 -8.47
N ILE A 68 8.86 -14.14 -7.95
CA ILE A 68 9.73 -14.44 -6.80
C ILE A 68 8.88 -14.62 -5.55
N LEU A 69 7.90 -13.75 -5.33
CA LEU A 69 7.00 -13.81 -4.18
C LEU A 69 6.07 -15.02 -4.20
N ASP A 70 5.71 -15.52 -5.39
CA ASP A 70 4.88 -16.72 -5.54
C ASP A 70 5.65 -17.99 -5.09
N GLN A 71 6.98 -17.99 -5.17
CA GLN A 71 7.83 -19.08 -4.64
C GLN A 71 7.92 -19.08 -3.12
N VAL A 72 7.60 -17.95 -2.47
CA VAL A 72 7.71 -17.77 -1.02
C VAL A 72 6.34 -17.44 -0.41
N SER A 73 5.36 -18.31 -0.71
CA SER A 73 3.94 -18.12 -0.39
C SER A 73 3.66 -17.92 1.11
N GLU A 74 4.45 -18.54 1.98
CA GLU A 74 4.34 -18.44 3.44
C GLU A 74 4.50 -17.00 3.96
N PHE A 75 5.29 -16.18 3.28
CA PHE A 75 5.54 -14.78 3.65
C PHE A 75 4.73 -13.79 2.82
N ARG A 76 3.77 -14.26 2.02
CA ARG A 76 3.05 -13.40 1.06
C ARG A 76 2.39 -12.20 1.72
N ILE A 77 1.72 -12.41 2.85
CA ILE A 77 1.05 -11.35 3.61
C ILE A 77 2.05 -10.30 4.12
N LEU A 78 3.24 -10.74 4.56
CA LEU A 78 4.30 -9.84 5.01
C LEU A 78 4.78 -8.95 3.86
N PHE A 79 4.98 -9.53 2.68
CA PHE A 79 5.39 -8.76 1.50
C PHE A 79 4.29 -7.85 0.96
N ASP A 80 3.03 -8.29 1.03
CA ASP A 80 1.89 -7.44 0.72
C ASP A 80 1.82 -6.25 1.66
N PHE A 81 2.08 -6.47 2.95
CA PHE A 81 2.19 -5.39 3.93
C PHE A 81 3.37 -4.45 3.65
N LEU A 82 4.57 -4.99 3.39
CA LEU A 82 5.76 -4.18 3.09
C LEU A 82 5.56 -3.32 1.83
N SER A 83 5.04 -3.92 0.75
CA SER A 83 4.76 -3.20 -0.49
C SER A 83 3.72 -2.11 -0.28
N ALA A 84 2.64 -2.39 0.45
CA ALA A 84 1.62 -1.41 0.79
C ALA A 84 2.17 -0.29 1.68
N TYR A 85 3.03 -0.60 2.65
CA TYR A 85 3.68 0.39 3.50
C TYR A 85 4.59 1.33 2.69
N VAL A 86 5.44 0.79 1.82
CA VAL A 86 6.33 1.59 0.96
C VAL A 86 5.50 2.48 0.02
N GLY A 87 4.46 1.92 -0.62
CA GLY A 87 3.56 2.71 -1.46
C GLY A 87 2.84 3.80 -0.66
N ALA A 88 2.35 3.48 0.54
CA ALA A 88 1.67 4.41 1.42
C ALA A 88 2.60 5.52 1.91
N PHE A 89 3.87 5.21 2.19
CA PHE A 89 4.89 6.19 2.55
C PHE A 89 5.12 7.20 1.42
N VAL A 90 5.23 6.73 0.18
CA VAL A 90 5.35 7.61 -1.00
C VAL A 90 4.12 8.50 -1.11
N VAL A 91 2.92 7.93 -1.02
CA VAL A 91 1.66 8.70 -1.10
C VAL A 91 1.58 9.74 0.03
N ALA A 92 1.81 9.35 1.27
CA ALA A 92 1.78 10.24 2.43
C ALA A 92 2.80 11.38 2.29
N SER A 93 4.02 11.08 1.82
CA SER A 93 5.07 12.06 1.58
C SER A 93 4.66 13.09 0.53
N LEU A 94 4.04 12.64 -0.57
CA LEU A 94 3.53 13.53 -1.62
C LEU A 94 2.41 14.43 -1.09
N ILE A 95 1.45 13.89 -0.33
CA ILE A 95 0.37 14.69 0.25
C ILE A 95 0.95 15.74 1.20
N HIS A 96 1.86 15.34 2.09
CA HIS A 96 2.48 16.25 3.05
C HIS A 96 3.33 17.35 2.37
N PHE A 97 4.00 17.01 1.27
CA PHE A 97 4.75 17.99 0.48
C PHE A 97 3.84 19.06 -0.16
N ILE A 98 2.69 18.64 -0.71
CA ILE A 98 1.72 19.56 -1.33
C ILE A 98 1.01 20.42 -0.29
N LYS A 99 0.55 19.78 0.80
CA LYS A 99 -0.14 20.43 1.90
C LYS A 99 0.31 19.77 3.19
N PRO A 100 1.12 20.46 4.02
CA PRO A 100 1.56 19.94 5.30
C PRO A 100 0.36 19.52 6.13
N ILE A 101 0.39 18.26 6.52
CA ILE A 101 -0.58 17.58 7.38
C ILE A 101 -0.04 17.50 8.80
#